data_AF-A0A1I4LYM5-F1
#
_entry.id   AF-A0A1I4LYM5-F1
#
_cell.length_a   1.000
_cell.length_b   1.000
_cell.length_c   1.000
_cell.angle_alpha   90.00
_cell.angle_beta   90.00
_cell.angle_gamma   90.00
#
_symmetry.space_group_name_H-M   'P 1'
#
loop_
_entity.id
_entity.type
_entity.pdbx_description
1 polymer ?
#
loop_
_entity_poly.entity_id
_entity_poly.type
_entity_poly.pdbx_seq_one_letter_code
_entity_poly.pdbx_strand_id
1 'polypeptide(L)'
;LFTFYKYPDSIQKSIYTTNWIERANKEIRKRLKTMNSLPNEKAAEKILYLKILDYNSKWSERRLKGFLAARDKLIQLFEERY
;
A
#
# COMPACT_ATOMS: atom_id res chain seq x y z
N LEU A 1 17.55 -8.75 -3.71
CA LEU A 1 17.33 -7.50 -2.95
C LEU A 1 17.34 -6.24 -3.83
N PHE A 2 18.20 -6.15 -4.87
CA PHE A 2 18.42 -4.93 -5.67
C PHE A 2 17.53 -4.76 -6.90
N THR A 3 16.49 -5.58 -7.05
CA THR A 3 15.60 -5.55 -8.23
C THR A 3 14.86 -4.23 -8.40
N PHE A 4 14.71 -3.44 -7.33
CA PHE A 4 14.07 -2.13 -7.39
C PHE A 4 14.87 -1.09 -8.19
N TYR A 5 16.19 -1.26 -8.36
CA TYR A 5 17.00 -0.38 -9.21
C TYR A 5 16.68 -0.50 -10.71
N LYS A 6 15.92 -1.53 -11.11
CA LYS A 6 15.43 -1.66 -12.49
C LYS A 6 14.30 -0.66 -12.82
N TYR A 7 13.78 0.05 -11.82
CA TYR A 7 12.73 1.04 -11.98
C TYR A 7 13.29 2.46 -11.94
N PRO A 8 12.57 3.47 -12.48
CA PRO A 8 13.02 4.86 -12.48
C PRO A 8 13.42 5.35 -11.08
N ASP A 9 14.52 6.10 -11.00
CA ASP A 9 15.07 6.63 -9.74
C ASP A 9 14.04 7.38 -8.89
N SER A 10 13.10 8.06 -9.56
CA SER A 10 12.02 8.81 -8.91
C SER A 10 11.13 7.93 -8.01
N ILE A 11 10.96 6.63 -8.29
CA ILE A 11 10.11 5.72 -7.50
C ILE A 11 10.89 4.73 -6.64
N GLN A 12 12.20 4.58 -6.82
CA GLN A 12 13.02 3.62 -6.07
C GLN A 12 12.86 3.77 -4.56
N LYS A 13 12.87 5.01 -4.05
CA LYS A 13 12.65 5.28 -2.62
C LYS A 13 11.27 4.80 -2.15
N SER A 14 10.24 5.02 -2.97
CA SER A 14 8.88 4.58 -2.65
C SER A 14 8.75 3.05 -2.62
N ILE A 15 9.52 2.34 -3.45
CA ILE A 15 9.58 0.86 -3.47
C ILE A 15 10.41 0.32 -2.31
N TYR A 16 11.55 0.95 -2.02
CA TYR A 16 12.48 0.51 -0.98
C TYR A 16 11.90 0.66 0.43
N THR A 17 11.08 1.68 0.68
CA THR A 17 10.53 1.93 2.03
C THR A 17 9.31 1.07 2.34
N THR A 18 9.24 0.58 3.58
CA THR A 18 8.09 -0.15 4.16
C THR A 18 7.08 0.76 4.85
N ASN A 19 7.30 2.08 4.85
CA ASN A 19 6.49 3.07 5.57
C ASN A 19 4.98 2.95 5.32
N TRP A 20 4.56 2.65 4.09
CA TRP A 20 3.14 2.54 3.74
C TRP A 20 2.52 1.26 4.31
N ILE A 21 3.25 0.14 4.30
CA ILE A 21 2.83 -1.13 4.93
C ILE A 21 2.76 -0.95 6.44
N GLU A 22 3.78 -0.34 7.04
CA GLU A 22 3.83 -0.07 8.48
C GLU A 22 2.69 0.82 8.95
N ARG A 23 2.35 1.86 8.16
CA ARG A 23 1.21 2.74 8.42
C ARG A 23 -0.11 1.99 8.36
N ALA A 24 -0.34 1.17 7.33
CA ALA A 24 -1.55 0.35 7.21
C ALA A 24 -1.69 -0.60 8.41
N ASN A 25 -0.61 -1.30 8.76
CA ASN A 25 -0.57 -2.19 9.92
C ASN A 25 -0.81 -1.46 11.24
N LYS A 26 -0.28 -0.23 11.40
CA LYS A 26 -0.53 0.60 12.58
C LYS A 26 -2.01 0.97 12.71
N GLU A 27 -2.65 1.34 11.61
CA GLU A 27 -4.09 1.67 11.60
C GLU A 27 -4.97 0.47 11.95
N ILE A 28 -4.63 -0.72 11.44
CA ILE A 28 -5.32 -1.97 11.78
C ILE A 28 -5.15 -2.27 13.28
N ARG A 29 -3.91 -2.24 13.79
CA ARG A 29 -3.63 -2.47 15.23
C ARG A 29 -4.33 -1.47 16.13
N LYS A 30 -4.41 -0.19 15.73
CA LYS A 30 -5.13 0.84 16.49
C LYS A 30 -6.61 0.49 16.65
N ARG A 31 -7.25 0.00 15.59
CA ARG A 31 -8.66 -0.43 15.64
C ARG A 31 -8.82 -1.64 16.56
N LEU A 32 -7.97 -2.65 16.41
CA LEU A 32 -8.01 -3.87 17.22
C LEU A 32 -7.73 -3.61 18.71
N LYS A 33 -6.85 -2.66 19.05
CA LYS A 33 -6.52 -2.32 20.44
C LYS A 33 -7.73 -1.88 21.27
N THR A 34 -8.74 -1.30 20.63
CA THR A 34 -9.99 -0.87 21.31
C THR A 34 -10.98 -2.02 21.55
N MET A 35 -10.68 -3.22 21.04
CA MET A 35 -11.54 -4.39 21.12
C MET A 35 -10.99 -5.36 22.16
N ASN A 36 -11.82 -5.79 23.11
CA ASN A 36 -11.40 -6.71 24.17
C ASN A 36 -11.18 -8.14 23.64
N SER A 37 -12.07 -8.63 22.78
CA SER A 37 -11.95 -9.92 22.10
C SER A 37 -12.72 -9.91 20.78
N LEU A 38 -12.31 -10.79 19.86
CA LEU A 38 -13.02 -11.05 18.61
C LEU A 38 -13.88 -12.31 18.79
N PRO A 39 -15.16 -12.30 18.40
CA PRO A 39 -16.08 -13.41 18.67
C PRO A 39 -15.83 -14.63 17.77
N ASN A 40 -15.28 -14.44 16.56
CA ASN A 40 -14.87 -15.50 15.64
C ASN A 40 -13.97 -14.93 14.54
N GLU A 41 -13.40 -15.81 13.69
CA GLU A 41 -12.53 -15.44 12.57
C GLU A 41 -13.23 -14.53 11.54
N LYS A 42 -14.49 -14.82 11.19
CA LYS A 42 -15.27 -13.99 10.25
C LYS A 42 -15.44 -12.55 10.73
N ALA A 43 -15.54 -12.33 12.04
CA ALA A 43 -15.58 -10.98 12.60
C ALA A 43 -14.25 -10.25 12.39
N ALA A 44 -13.12 -10.94 12.54
CA ALA A 44 -11.79 -10.40 12.27
C ALA A 44 -11.63 -10.00 10.80
N GLU A 45 -12.03 -10.89 9.87
CA GLU A 45 -12.01 -10.63 8.43
C GLU A 45 -12.87 -9.42 8.07
N LYS A 46 -14.10 -9.34 8.60
CA LYS A 46 -15.01 -8.22 8.33
C LYS A 46 -14.42 -6.88 8.80
N ILE A 47 -13.76 -6.86 9.96
CA ILE A 47 -13.11 -5.65 10.48
C ILE A 47 -11.95 -5.22 9.58
N LEU A 48 -11.11 -6.19 9.17
CA LEU A 48 -10.00 -5.92 8.26
C LEU A 48 -10.52 -5.38 6.92
N TYR A 49 -11.54 -6.03 6.34
CA TYR A 49 -12.18 -5.60 5.10
C TYR A 49 -12.71 -4.17 5.18
N LEU A 50 -13.49 -3.85 6.23
CA LEU A 50 -14.02 -2.49 6.42
C LEU A 50 -12.90 -1.45 6.59
N LYS A 51 -11.80 -1.82 7.27
CA LYS A 51 -10.67 -0.90 7.46
C LYS A 51 -9.89 -0.68 6.17
N ILE A 52 -9.73 -1.71 5.33
CA ILE A 52 -9.11 -1.59 4.01
C ILE A 52 -10.00 -0.78 3.07
N LEU A 53 -11.33 -0.94 3.12
CA LEU A 53 -12.26 -0.11 2.35
C LEU A 53 -12.13 1.37 2.71
N ASP A 54 -12.15 1.72 4.00
CA ASP A 54 -11.93 3.08 4.49
C ASP A 54 -10.56 3.63 4.04
N TYR A 55 -9.52 2.79 4.12
CA TYR A 55 -8.19 3.15 3.66
C TYR A 55 -8.18 3.44 2.16
N ASN A 56 -8.71 2.54 1.33
CA ASN A 56 -8.74 2.72 -0.11
C ASN A 56 -9.54 3.95 -0.52
N SER A 57 -10.68 4.22 0.12
CA SER A 57 -11.46 5.42 -0.14
C SER A 57 -10.70 6.70 0.20
N LYS A 58 -9.93 6.73 1.31
CA LYS A 58 -9.13 7.90 1.72
C LYS A 58 -7.90 8.16 0.85
N TRP A 59 -7.37 7.12 0.22
CA TRP A 59 -6.11 7.18 -0.52
C TRP A 59 -6.28 6.99 -2.03
N SER A 60 -7.50 6.80 -2.53
CA SER A 60 -7.81 6.52 -3.95
C SER A 60 -7.28 7.60 -4.90
N GLU A 61 -7.36 8.86 -4.51
CA GLU A 61 -6.95 10.00 -5.34
C GLU A 61 -5.46 10.34 -5.17
N ARG A 62 -4.77 9.70 -4.23
CA ARG A 62 -3.39 10.04 -3.89
C ARG A 62 -2.41 9.22 -4.73
N ARG A 63 -1.45 9.92 -5.33
CA ARG A 63 -0.30 9.30 -6.00
C ARG A 63 0.90 9.26 -5.08
N LEU A 64 1.60 8.13 -5.06
CA LEU A 64 2.86 8.00 -4.35
C LEU A 64 3.93 8.91 -4.98
N LYS A 65 4.86 9.38 -4.15
CA LYS A 65 5.93 10.27 -4.58
C LYS A 65 6.73 9.61 -5.72
N GLY A 66 7.00 10.41 -6.76
CA GLY A 66 7.80 9.98 -7.92
C GLY A 66 7.02 9.29 -9.03
N PHE A 67 5.84 8.74 -8.75
CA PHE A 67 5.06 7.98 -9.74
C PHE A 67 4.51 8.86 -10.87
N LEU A 68 4.24 10.14 -10.61
CA LEU A 68 3.84 11.08 -11.66
C LEU A 68 4.96 11.27 -12.69
N ALA A 69 6.19 11.49 -12.22
CA ALA A 69 7.35 11.69 -13.08
C ALA A 69 7.84 10.39 -13.74
N ALA A 70 7.57 9.23 -13.14
CA ALA A 70 7.92 7.93 -13.69
C ALA A 70 6.90 7.37 -14.69
N ARG A 71 5.74 8.03 -14.86
CA ARG A 71 4.58 7.47 -15.58
C ARG A 71 4.95 6.93 -16.97
N ASP A 72 5.55 7.77 -17.81
CA ASP A 72 5.80 7.42 -19.21
C ASP A 72 6.84 6.30 -19.33
N LYS A 73 7.91 6.38 -18.51
CA LYS A 73 8.93 5.33 -18.41
C LYS A 73 8.37 3.99 -17.92
N LEU A 74 7.42 4.04 -16.99
CA LEU A 74 6.75 2.83 -16.50
C LEU A 74 5.87 2.21 -17.58
N ILE A 75 5.10 3.01 -18.31
CA ILE A 75 4.25 2.53 -19.41
C ILE A 75 5.13 1.79 -20.44
N GLN A 76 6.19 2.43 -20.92
CA GLN A 76 7.12 1.81 -21.87
C GLN A 76 7.72 0.51 -21.32
N LEU A 77 8.19 0.51 -20.07
CA LEU A 77 8.80 -0.68 -19.44
C LEU A 77 7.81 -1.85 -19.33
N PHE A 78 6.53 -1.58 -19.11
CA PHE A 78 5.50 -2.62 -19.02
C PHE A 78 5.02 -3.09 -20.40
N GLU A 79 4.97 -2.22 -21.41
CA GLU A 79 4.69 -2.60 -22.81
C GLU A 79 5.80 -3.48 -23.41
N GLU A 80 7.05 -3.26 -23.05
CA GLU A 80 8.16 -4.10 -23.51
C GLU A 80 8.17 -5.49 -22.84
N ARG A 81 7.51 -5.62 -21.68
CA ARG A 81 7.57 -6.83 -20.84
C ARG A 81 6.38 -7.77 -21.04
N TYR A 82 5.22 -7.24 -21.41
CA TYR A 82 3.94 -7.96 -21.52
C TYR A 82 3.32 -7.73 -22.88
#